data_AF-A0A952PKU6-F1
#
_entry.id   AF-A0A952PKU6-F1
#
_cell.length_a   1.000
_cell.length_b   1.000
_cell.length_c   1.000
_cell.angle_alpha   90.00
_cell.angle_beta   90.00
_cell.angle_gamma   90.00
#
_symmetry.space_group_name_H-M   'P 1'
#
loop_
_entity.id
_entity.type
_entity.pdbx_description
1 polymer ?
#
loop_
_entity_poly.entity_id
_entity_poly.type
_entity_poly.pdbx_seq_one_letter_code
_entity_poly.pdbx_strand_id
1 'polypeptide(L)'
;MVSSANREATPPVRALVLSGGGGRGAYEAGVAKACFERDFHFDWIVGTSIGALNAALVGQNDLDLLEEMWQRIKSSDVYRLPSPAHLRRVFFGQQLGLLNTAPLESLLRSCVSLERLKAGRSKVGFVTTDLCGLGTRVFTGDEIETQDDLIDILMASSAIPLLFPPRSLNGEGCWMDGGLVRNTPIQAAINLGATEIYAVLVEPNSADACPSSLTQLISRVLEIVFDHSARSGIAHVTQHNRILDAGRSRGGNGNWCLLEEKEVASASGDCTGNGNGNGKRPQGCAFEFVDLSKQAGSGKRVSLYIVKPERQILGSLLEIDPHVSNWLLKLGYEDVIRKCEPAVV
;
A
#
# COMPACT_ATOMS: atom_id res chain seq x y z
N MET A 1 2.00 -37.10 32.96
CA MET A 1 1.06 -36.53 31.96
C MET A 1 0.92 -35.04 32.27
N VAL A 2 1.75 -34.20 31.65
CA VAL A 2 1.58 -32.75 31.74
C VAL A 2 0.70 -32.36 30.56
N SER A 3 -0.49 -31.87 30.89
CA SER A 3 -1.48 -31.31 29.97
C SER A 3 -0.84 -30.36 28.98
N SER A 4 -0.98 -30.65 27.69
CA SER A 4 -0.73 -29.72 26.59
C SER A 4 -1.75 -28.59 26.69
N ALA A 5 -1.44 -27.58 27.49
CA ALA A 5 -2.20 -26.34 27.51
C ALA A 5 -2.23 -25.76 26.10
N ASN A 6 -3.41 -25.79 25.50
CA ASN A 6 -3.77 -25.11 24.27
C ASN A 6 -3.42 -23.63 24.46
N ARG A 7 -2.27 -23.18 23.94
CA ARG A 7 -1.98 -21.73 23.85
C ARG A 7 -3.03 -21.17 22.90
N GLU A 8 -4.04 -20.48 23.41
CA GLU A 8 -4.94 -19.68 22.58
C GLU A 8 -4.06 -18.79 21.70
N ALA A 9 -4.08 -19.05 20.39
CA ALA A 9 -3.33 -18.24 19.44
C ALA A 9 -3.88 -16.81 19.52
N THR A 10 -2.99 -15.84 19.77
CA THR A 10 -3.33 -14.42 19.73
C THR A 10 -4.06 -14.13 18.41
N PRO A 11 -5.16 -13.33 18.44
CA PRO A 11 -5.86 -12.98 17.22
C PRO A 11 -4.88 -12.29 16.23
N PRO A 12 -5.00 -12.56 14.92
CA PRO A 12 -4.08 -12.00 13.94
C PRO A 12 -4.21 -10.47 13.89
N VAL A 13 -3.06 -9.79 13.73
CA VAL A 13 -3.01 -8.34 13.46
C VAL A 13 -3.20 -8.17 11.95
N ARG A 14 -4.36 -7.63 11.55
CA ARG A 14 -4.75 -7.53 10.14
C ARG A 14 -4.36 -6.20 9.54
N ALA A 15 -3.77 -6.22 8.35
CA ALA A 15 -3.50 -5.03 7.56
C ALA A 15 -4.24 -5.06 6.21
N LEU A 16 -4.89 -3.96 5.85
CA LEU A 16 -5.31 -3.67 4.48
C LEU A 16 -4.21 -2.85 3.80
N VAL A 17 -3.63 -3.38 2.72
CA VAL A 17 -2.59 -2.73 1.93
C VAL A 17 -3.19 -2.24 0.62
N LEU A 18 -3.11 -0.92 0.39
CA LEU A 18 -3.64 -0.25 -0.80
C LEU A 18 -2.48 0.28 -1.65
N SER A 19 -2.46 -0.10 -2.92
CA SER A 19 -1.35 0.20 -3.83
C SER A 19 -1.50 1.58 -4.49
N GLY A 20 -0.44 2.08 -5.12
CA GLY A 20 -0.58 3.21 -6.03
C GLY A 20 -1.14 2.79 -7.39
N GLY A 21 -1.97 3.66 -7.99
CA GLY A 21 -2.55 3.40 -9.32
C GLY A 21 -3.46 4.50 -9.89
N GLY A 22 -3.38 5.72 -9.39
CA GLY A 22 -4.17 6.86 -9.87
C GLY A 22 -5.68 6.61 -9.82
N GLY A 23 -6.41 6.93 -10.89
CA GLY A 23 -7.88 6.79 -10.94
C GLY A 23 -8.41 5.36 -10.71
N ARG A 24 -7.55 4.33 -10.73
CA ARG A 24 -7.93 2.95 -10.37
C ARG A 24 -8.15 2.75 -8.87
N GLY A 25 -7.85 3.73 -8.01
CA GLY A 25 -8.15 3.65 -6.58
C GLY A 25 -9.64 3.45 -6.25
N ALA A 26 -10.56 3.69 -7.19
CA ALA A 26 -11.99 3.39 -7.00
C ALA A 26 -12.25 1.91 -6.66
N TYR A 27 -11.41 1.00 -7.17
CA TYR A 27 -11.52 -0.42 -6.88
C TYR A 27 -11.15 -0.72 -5.42
N GLU A 28 -10.12 -0.06 -4.90
CA GLU A 28 -9.69 -0.18 -3.51
C GLU A 28 -10.79 0.31 -2.55
N ALA A 29 -11.44 1.42 -2.90
CA ALA A 29 -12.57 1.95 -2.15
C ALA A 29 -13.73 0.95 -2.06
N GLY A 30 -14.07 0.32 -3.18
CA GLY A 30 -15.10 -0.71 -3.23
C GLY A 30 -14.77 -1.95 -2.38
N VAL A 31 -13.51 -2.41 -2.42
CA VAL A 31 -13.04 -3.52 -1.58
C VAL A 31 -13.11 -3.15 -0.10
N ALA A 32 -12.59 -1.97 0.28
CA ALA A 32 -12.62 -1.50 1.66
C ALA A 32 -14.05 -1.40 2.19
N LYS A 33 -14.96 -0.75 1.45
CA LYS A 33 -16.37 -0.63 1.84
C LYS A 33 -17.02 -2.00 2.03
N ALA A 34 -16.83 -2.93 1.09
CA ALA A 34 -17.40 -4.26 1.17
C ALA A 34 -16.94 -5.07 2.40
N CYS A 35 -15.67 -4.92 2.81
CA CYS A 35 -15.12 -5.52 4.02
C CYS A 35 -15.79 -4.94 5.28
N PHE A 36 -15.78 -3.61 5.43
CA PHE A 36 -16.30 -2.94 6.63
C PHE A 36 -17.82 -3.12 6.80
N GLU A 37 -18.61 -3.10 5.72
CA GLU A 37 -20.07 -3.38 5.75
C GLU A 37 -20.42 -4.76 6.32
N ARG A 38 -19.45 -5.68 6.36
CA ARG A 38 -19.61 -7.05 6.88
C ARG A 38 -18.86 -7.30 8.16
N ASP A 39 -18.53 -6.22 8.88
CA ASP A 39 -17.83 -6.29 10.16
C ASP A 39 -16.43 -6.92 10.04
N PHE A 40 -15.84 -6.88 8.83
CA PHE A 40 -14.46 -7.32 8.59
C PHE A 40 -13.52 -6.12 8.73
N HIS A 41 -12.91 -6.00 9.92
CA HIS A 41 -12.05 -4.87 10.29
C HIS A 41 -10.56 -5.19 10.17
N PHE A 42 -9.77 -4.13 9.99
CA PHE A 42 -8.31 -4.17 9.94
C PHE A 42 -7.72 -3.37 11.10
N ASP A 43 -6.61 -3.84 11.65
CA ASP A 43 -5.84 -3.11 12.66
C ASP A 43 -4.98 -2.01 12.01
N TRP A 44 -4.50 -2.27 10.80
CA TRP A 44 -3.73 -1.33 9.98
C TRP A 44 -4.35 -1.13 8.61
N ILE A 45 -4.30 0.10 8.09
CA ILE A 45 -4.56 0.42 6.69
C ILE A 45 -3.34 1.18 6.17
N VAL A 46 -2.61 0.60 5.22
CA VAL A 46 -1.35 1.13 4.73
C VAL A 46 -1.47 1.41 3.24
N GLY A 47 -1.16 2.63 2.83
CA GLY A 47 -1.41 3.10 1.47
C GLY A 47 -0.23 3.83 0.85
N THR A 48 -0.09 3.68 -0.47
CA THR A 48 0.83 4.46 -1.31
C THR A 48 0.04 5.24 -2.35
N SER A 49 0.36 6.53 -2.57
CA SER A 49 -0.29 7.35 -3.60
C SER A 49 -1.81 7.41 -3.42
N ILE A 50 -2.59 7.06 -4.44
CA ILE A 50 -4.04 6.96 -4.30
C ILE A 50 -4.48 6.01 -3.17
N GLY A 51 -3.72 4.94 -2.91
CA GLY A 51 -3.95 4.04 -1.80
C GLY A 51 -3.76 4.74 -0.45
N ALA A 52 -2.88 5.74 -0.34
CA ALA A 52 -2.74 6.56 0.87
C ALA A 52 -3.96 7.46 1.10
N LEU A 53 -4.50 8.05 0.02
CA LEU A 53 -5.72 8.87 0.11
C LEU A 53 -6.93 8.01 0.53
N ASN A 54 -7.07 6.82 -0.08
CA ASN A 54 -8.07 5.84 0.33
C ASN A 54 -7.86 5.39 1.77
N ALA A 55 -6.61 5.12 2.19
CA ALA A 55 -6.29 4.72 3.55
C ALA A 55 -6.71 5.79 4.58
N ALA A 56 -6.55 7.07 4.26
CA ALA A 56 -6.99 8.16 5.13
C ALA A 56 -8.53 8.16 5.31
N LEU A 57 -9.28 8.03 4.21
CA LEU A 57 -10.75 8.01 4.23
C LEU A 57 -11.34 6.75 4.90
N VAL A 58 -10.73 5.58 4.65
CA VAL A 58 -11.12 4.33 5.32
C VAL A 58 -10.75 4.38 6.80
N GLY A 59 -9.56 4.91 7.14
CA GLY A 59 -9.08 5.03 8.52
C GLY A 59 -9.94 5.94 9.40
N GLN A 60 -10.46 7.04 8.85
CA GLN A 60 -11.42 7.90 9.55
C GLN A 60 -12.86 7.35 9.56
N ASN A 61 -13.07 6.13 9.06
CA ASN A 61 -14.33 5.40 8.98
C ASN A 61 -15.46 6.19 8.28
N ASP A 62 -15.14 6.87 7.17
CA ASP A 62 -16.11 7.61 6.36
C ASP A 62 -16.29 6.98 4.98
N LEU A 63 -16.89 5.78 4.97
CA LEU A 63 -17.02 4.94 3.77
C LEU A 63 -18.02 5.49 2.76
N ASP A 64 -19.00 6.26 3.23
CA ASP A 64 -19.98 6.91 2.36
C ASP A 64 -19.36 8.10 1.64
N LEU A 65 -18.56 8.93 2.33
CA LEU A 65 -17.77 9.97 1.69
C LEU A 65 -16.77 9.39 0.70
N LEU A 66 -16.13 8.26 1.05
CA LEU A 66 -15.21 7.56 0.15
C LEU A 66 -15.90 7.17 -1.17
N GLU A 67 -17.08 6.56 -1.09
CA GLU A 67 -17.86 6.20 -2.28
C GLU A 67 -18.32 7.44 -3.06
N GLU A 68 -18.88 8.44 -2.39
CA GLU A 68 -19.36 9.68 -3.01
C GLU A 68 -18.24 10.42 -3.74
N MET A 69 -17.05 10.48 -3.12
CA MET A 69 -15.87 11.06 -3.74
C MET A 69 -15.53 10.33 -5.04
N TRP A 70 -15.39 9.00 -5.00
CA TRP A 70 -15.05 8.23 -6.19
C TRP A 70 -16.11 8.27 -7.29
N GLN A 71 -17.39 8.43 -6.95
CA GLN A 71 -18.46 8.59 -7.94
C GLN A 71 -18.44 9.96 -8.65
N ARG A 72 -17.84 10.99 -8.04
CA ARG A 72 -17.94 12.38 -8.53
C ARG A 72 -16.61 12.99 -8.95
N ILE A 73 -15.49 12.45 -8.48
CA ILE A 73 -14.17 13.01 -8.71
C ILE A 73 -13.85 13.08 -10.20
N LYS A 74 -13.29 14.21 -10.62
CA LYS A 74 -12.79 14.44 -11.98
C LYS A 74 -11.32 14.80 -11.91
N SER A 75 -10.61 14.67 -13.03
CA SER A 75 -9.20 15.07 -13.11
C SER A 75 -8.99 16.54 -12.72
N SER A 76 -9.97 17.42 -12.98
CA SER A 76 -9.94 18.84 -12.60
C SER A 76 -9.97 19.09 -11.08
N ASP A 77 -10.47 18.13 -10.32
CA ASP A 77 -10.51 18.18 -8.85
C ASP A 77 -9.18 17.73 -8.25
N VAL A 78 -8.32 17.09 -9.05
CA VAL A 78 -6.97 16.65 -8.66
C VAL A 78 -5.92 17.65 -9.13
N TYR A 79 -5.96 18.03 -10.42
CA TYR A 79 -4.95 18.90 -11.01
C TYR A 79 -5.53 19.84 -12.05
N ARG A 80 -4.82 20.94 -12.30
CA ARG A 80 -5.05 21.83 -13.44
C ARG A 80 -3.93 21.70 -14.45
N LEU A 81 -4.31 21.76 -15.72
CA LEU A 81 -3.36 21.87 -16.82
C LEU A 81 -2.49 23.12 -16.64
N PRO A 82 -1.22 23.07 -17.08
CA PRO A 82 -0.30 24.16 -16.83
C PRO A 82 -0.70 25.40 -17.64
N SER A 83 -0.71 26.55 -16.97
CA SER A 83 -0.81 27.84 -17.67
C SER A 83 0.50 28.19 -18.38
N PRO A 84 0.50 29.08 -19.37
CA PRO A 84 1.75 29.56 -19.99
C PRO A 84 2.75 30.12 -18.97
N ALA A 85 2.25 30.77 -17.91
CA ALA A 85 3.07 31.25 -16.80
C ALA A 85 3.69 30.09 -16.00
N HIS A 86 2.95 29.00 -15.78
CA HIS A 86 3.46 27.79 -15.13
C HIS A 86 4.54 27.13 -15.97
N LEU A 87 4.31 26.93 -17.27
CA LEU A 87 5.31 26.39 -18.19
C LEU A 87 6.58 27.23 -18.20
N ARG A 88 6.45 28.56 -18.18
CA ARG A 88 7.58 29.48 -18.07
C ARG A 88 8.37 29.25 -16.76
N ARG A 89 7.69 29.09 -15.63
CA ARG A 89 8.34 28.79 -14.34
C ARG A 89 9.06 27.45 -14.34
N VAL A 90 8.45 26.40 -14.91
CA VAL A 90 9.09 25.10 -15.08
C VAL A 90 10.34 25.23 -15.96
N PHE A 91 10.24 25.92 -17.09
CA PHE A 91 11.37 26.15 -18.01
C PHE A 91 12.54 26.88 -17.34
N PHE A 92 12.26 27.86 -16.49
CA PHE A 92 13.28 28.56 -15.70
C PHE A 92 13.67 27.86 -14.39
N GLY A 93 13.25 26.62 -14.17
CA GLY A 93 13.60 25.83 -12.98
C GLY A 93 12.99 26.35 -11.66
N GLN A 94 11.98 27.22 -11.72
CA GLN A 94 11.30 27.79 -10.56
C GLN A 94 10.15 26.91 -10.03
N GLN A 95 9.83 25.82 -10.74
CA GLN A 95 8.75 24.91 -10.39
C GLN A 95 9.15 23.47 -10.76
N LEU A 96 9.02 22.54 -9.81
CA LEU A 96 9.46 21.14 -9.96
C LEU A 96 8.33 20.17 -10.31
N GLY A 97 7.33 20.62 -11.08
CA GLY A 97 6.22 19.77 -11.55
C GLY A 97 5.44 20.41 -12.70
N LEU A 98 4.99 19.59 -13.64
CA LEU A 98 4.26 20.04 -14.84
C LEU A 98 2.82 20.48 -14.55
N LEU A 99 2.19 20.00 -13.49
CA LEU A 99 0.78 20.23 -13.17
C LEU A 99 0.63 21.01 -11.86
N ASN A 100 -0.49 21.71 -11.73
CA ASN A 100 -0.86 22.41 -10.49
C ASN A 100 -1.82 21.53 -9.69
N THR A 101 -1.42 21.16 -8.47
CA THR A 101 -2.14 20.25 -7.57
C THR A 101 -2.90 20.95 -6.44
N ALA A 102 -3.10 22.28 -6.53
CA ALA A 102 -3.93 23.01 -5.56
C ALA A 102 -5.38 22.48 -5.43
N PRO A 103 -6.03 21.97 -6.50
CA PRO A 103 -7.34 21.30 -6.36
C PRO A 103 -7.29 20.09 -5.44
N LEU A 104 -6.30 19.20 -5.61
CA LEU A 104 -6.12 18.02 -4.76
C LEU A 104 -5.94 18.43 -3.29
N GLU A 105 -5.09 19.42 -3.01
CA GLU A 105 -4.89 19.90 -1.65
C GLU A 105 -6.19 20.42 -1.03
N SER A 106 -6.97 21.19 -1.80
CA SER A 106 -8.27 21.71 -1.36
C SER A 106 -9.27 20.59 -1.09
N LEU A 107 -9.29 19.56 -1.95
CA LEU A 107 -10.12 18.37 -1.78
C LEU A 107 -9.75 17.64 -0.49
N LEU A 108 -8.47 17.34 -0.27
CA LEU A 108 -8.00 16.65 0.93
C LEU A 108 -8.33 17.41 2.21
N ARG A 109 -8.16 18.74 2.20
CA ARG A 109 -8.54 19.60 3.34
C ARG A 109 -10.04 19.56 3.64
N SER A 110 -10.88 19.26 2.65
CA SER A 110 -12.32 19.17 2.83
C SER A 110 -12.81 17.78 3.28
N CYS A 111 -12.09 16.71 2.94
CA CYS A 111 -12.55 15.34 3.17
C CYS A 111 -11.79 14.57 4.25
N VAL A 112 -10.55 14.97 4.57
CA VAL A 112 -9.70 14.26 5.53
C VAL A 112 -9.61 15.03 6.85
N SER A 113 -9.78 14.34 7.98
CA SER A 113 -9.64 14.92 9.32
C SER A 113 -8.68 14.09 10.18
N LEU A 114 -7.63 14.73 10.70
CA LEU A 114 -6.69 14.09 11.62
C LEU A 114 -7.36 13.60 12.90
N GLU A 115 -8.30 14.38 13.44
CA GLU A 115 -9.07 13.99 14.63
C GLU A 115 -9.85 12.70 14.39
N ARG A 116 -10.59 12.63 13.28
CA ARG A 116 -11.37 11.43 12.94
C ARG A 116 -10.49 10.23 12.63
N LEU A 117 -9.36 10.45 11.98
CA LEU A 117 -8.37 9.42 11.69
C LEU A 117 -7.76 8.85 12.99
N LYS A 118 -7.43 9.70 13.98
CA LYS A 118 -6.95 9.26 15.30
C LYS A 118 -8.03 8.60 16.16
N ALA A 119 -9.29 8.99 16.00
CA ALA A 119 -10.43 8.36 16.65
C ALA A 119 -10.87 7.06 15.97
N GLY A 120 -10.37 6.79 14.76
CA GLY A 120 -10.68 5.60 13.98
C GLY A 120 -10.22 4.32 14.67
N ARG A 121 -10.92 3.22 14.38
CA ARG A 121 -10.56 1.89 14.91
C ARG A 121 -9.24 1.38 14.32
N SER A 122 -9.00 1.67 13.05
CA SER A 122 -7.81 1.23 12.32
C SER A 122 -6.70 2.26 12.40
N LYS A 123 -5.48 1.82 12.69
CA LYS A 123 -4.29 2.66 12.51
C LYS A 123 -3.99 2.81 11.02
N VAL A 124 -3.38 3.92 10.64
CA VAL A 124 -3.04 4.20 9.24
C VAL A 124 -1.54 4.42 9.04
N GLY A 125 -1.06 4.07 7.85
CA GLY A 125 0.31 4.33 7.40
C GLY A 125 0.34 4.86 5.96
N PHE A 126 1.05 5.96 5.74
CA PHE A 126 1.18 6.62 4.44
C PHE A 126 2.61 6.52 3.93
N VAL A 127 2.78 5.98 2.74
CA VAL A 127 4.11 5.68 2.19
C VAL A 127 4.55 6.81 1.27
N THR A 128 5.75 7.31 1.49
CA THR A 128 6.38 8.36 0.69
C THR A 128 7.80 7.94 0.32
N THR A 129 8.35 8.52 -0.74
CA THR A 129 9.76 8.36 -1.11
C THR A 129 10.55 9.62 -0.74
N ASP A 130 11.62 9.44 0.02
CA ASP A 130 12.62 10.47 0.30
C ASP A 130 13.62 10.52 -0.85
N LEU A 131 13.59 11.61 -1.63
CA LEU A 131 14.52 11.80 -2.74
C LEU A 131 15.97 12.00 -2.28
N CYS A 132 16.17 12.52 -1.07
CA CYS A 132 17.50 12.70 -0.50
C CYS A 132 18.03 11.40 0.11
N GLY A 133 17.14 10.62 0.75
CA GLY A 133 17.45 9.35 1.39
C GLY A 133 17.44 8.12 0.47
N LEU A 134 16.97 8.25 -0.78
CA LEU A 134 16.86 7.17 -1.78
C LEU A 134 16.02 5.96 -1.33
N GLY A 135 15.06 6.19 -0.43
CA GLY A 135 14.27 5.14 0.20
C GLY A 135 12.84 5.58 0.51
N THR A 136 12.04 4.65 1.03
CA THR A 136 10.68 4.97 1.49
C THR A 136 10.61 5.23 2.98
N ARG A 137 9.74 6.15 3.38
CA ARG A 137 9.29 6.32 4.76
C ARG A 137 7.79 6.09 4.85
N VAL A 138 7.38 5.42 5.93
CA VAL A 138 5.98 5.26 6.31
C VAL A 138 5.69 6.24 7.42
N PHE A 139 4.72 7.13 7.19
CA PHE A 139 4.20 8.04 8.20
C PHE A 139 2.93 7.46 8.81
N THR A 140 2.96 7.16 10.10
CA THR A 140 1.83 6.57 10.83
C THR A 140 0.89 7.63 11.41
N GLY A 141 -0.40 7.32 11.55
CA GLY A 141 -1.36 8.27 12.15
C GLY A 141 -0.96 8.79 13.55
N ASP A 142 -0.21 7.98 14.30
CA ASP A 142 0.29 8.31 15.64
C ASP A 142 1.42 9.36 15.62
N GLU A 143 2.19 9.45 14.53
CA GLU A 143 3.32 10.40 14.40
C GLU A 143 2.92 11.76 13.83
N ILE A 144 1.69 11.88 13.33
CA ILE A 144 1.18 13.09 12.69
C ILE A 144 0.58 14.00 13.76
N GLU A 145 1.14 15.19 13.91
CA GLU A 145 0.75 16.11 14.98
C GLU A 145 -0.36 17.05 14.56
N THR A 146 -0.26 17.62 13.35
CA THR A 146 -1.19 18.65 12.87
C THR A 146 -1.95 18.23 11.61
N GLN A 147 -3.08 18.89 11.36
CA GLN A 147 -3.85 18.71 10.12
C GLN A 147 -3.01 19.10 8.90
N ASP A 148 -2.14 20.10 9.00
CA ASP A 148 -1.27 20.51 7.88
C ASP A 148 -0.23 19.43 7.57
N ASP A 149 0.36 18.80 8.59
CA ASP A 149 1.30 17.68 8.39
C ASP A 149 0.62 16.52 7.66
N LEU A 150 -0.61 16.18 8.06
CA LEU A 150 -1.40 15.14 7.39
C LEU A 150 -1.60 15.45 5.90
N ILE A 151 -1.99 16.68 5.59
CA ILE A 151 -2.22 17.11 4.21
C ILE A 151 -0.92 17.08 3.42
N ASP A 152 0.19 17.61 3.96
CA ASP A 152 1.47 17.59 3.27
C ASP A 152 2.00 16.16 3.05
N ILE A 153 1.81 15.25 4.01
CA ILE A 153 2.17 13.82 3.86
C ILE A 153 1.35 13.15 2.76
N LEU A 154 0.04 13.38 2.70
CA LEU A 154 -0.83 12.82 1.66
C LEU A 154 -0.50 13.40 0.29
N MET A 155 -0.21 14.70 0.23
CA MET A 155 0.26 15.38 -0.99
C MET A 155 1.61 14.83 -1.45
N ALA A 156 2.55 14.57 -0.52
CA ALA A 156 3.83 13.96 -0.81
C ALA A 156 3.66 12.52 -1.34
N SER A 157 2.85 11.71 -0.66
CA SER A 157 2.57 10.33 -1.05
C SER A 157 1.94 10.24 -2.44
N SER A 158 1.23 11.27 -2.88
CA SER A 158 0.58 11.36 -4.19
C SER A 158 1.35 12.20 -5.21
N ALA A 159 2.55 12.71 -4.88
CA ALA A 159 3.32 13.60 -5.75
C ALA A 159 4.03 12.81 -6.85
N ILE A 160 3.27 12.49 -7.92
CA ILE A 160 3.74 11.73 -9.08
C ILE A 160 4.98 12.42 -9.71
N PRO A 161 6.12 11.70 -9.85
CA PRO A 161 7.35 12.29 -10.38
C PRO A 161 7.14 12.99 -11.73
N LEU A 162 7.81 14.12 -11.92
CA LEU A 162 7.72 15.02 -13.10
C LEU A 162 6.37 15.75 -13.27
N LEU A 163 5.25 15.10 -12.92
CA LEU A 163 3.92 15.66 -13.08
C LEU A 163 3.56 16.58 -11.92
N PHE A 164 3.70 16.11 -10.69
CA PHE A 164 3.31 16.86 -9.49
C PHE A 164 4.57 17.36 -8.77
N PRO A 165 4.53 18.56 -8.17
CA PRO A 165 5.68 19.08 -7.44
C PRO A 165 5.96 18.21 -6.20
N PRO A 166 7.24 17.98 -5.86
CA PRO A 166 7.59 17.35 -4.59
C PRO A 166 7.12 18.21 -3.43
N ARG A 167 6.96 17.59 -2.26
CA ARG A 167 6.60 18.25 -1.02
C ARG A 167 7.76 18.21 -0.04
N SER A 168 7.95 19.30 0.69
CA SER A 168 8.78 19.30 1.89
C SER A 168 7.87 19.00 3.07
N LEU A 169 8.33 18.15 3.99
CA LEU A 169 7.56 17.77 5.18
C LEU A 169 8.23 18.43 6.39
N ASN A 170 7.48 19.23 7.15
CA ASN A 170 7.98 20.01 8.28
C ASN A 170 9.16 20.95 7.93
N GLY A 171 9.20 21.43 6.68
CA GLY A 171 10.29 22.27 6.17
C GLY A 171 11.59 21.51 5.86
N GLU A 172 11.59 20.18 5.95
CA GLU A 172 12.75 19.34 5.70
C GLU A 172 12.50 18.32 4.56
N GLY A 173 13.60 17.93 3.91
CA GLY A 173 13.61 16.89 2.87
C GLY A 173 12.84 17.25 1.60
N CYS A 174 12.86 16.31 0.66
CA CYS A 174 12.18 16.41 -0.62
C CYS A 174 11.46 15.09 -0.89
N TRP A 175 10.15 15.11 -0.77
CA TRP A 175 9.31 13.91 -0.70
C TRP A 175 8.42 13.81 -1.92
N MET A 176 8.29 12.60 -2.43
CA MET A 176 7.47 12.26 -3.60
C MET A 176 6.69 10.97 -3.40
N ASP A 177 5.91 10.62 -4.43
CA ASP A 177 5.09 9.43 -4.46
C ASP A 177 5.89 8.18 -4.07
N GLY A 178 5.38 7.47 -3.05
CA GLY A 178 6.01 6.26 -2.53
C GLY A 178 6.10 5.13 -3.56
N GLY A 179 5.29 5.18 -4.61
CA GLY A 179 5.26 4.23 -5.71
C GLY A 179 6.54 4.18 -6.52
N LEU A 180 7.37 5.22 -6.43
CA LEU A 180 8.70 5.24 -7.06
C LEU A 180 9.59 4.09 -6.56
N VAL A 181 9.43 3.70 -5.30
CA VAL A 181 10.23 2.64 -4.66
C VAL A 181 9.36 1.49 -4.17
N ARG A 182 8.22 1.75 -3.51
CA ARG A 182 7.29 0.74 -2.95
C ARG A 182 5.83 1.06 -3.30
N ASN A 183 5.39 0.66 -4.50
CA ASN A 183 4.01 0.84 -4.93
C ASN A 183 2.99 -0.03 -4.18
N THR A 184 3.40 -1.23 -3.75
CA THR A 184 2.58 -2.12 -2.92
C THR A 184 3.24 -2.29 -1.55
N PRO A 185 2.82 -1.54 -0.51
CA PRO A 185 3.56 -1.42 0.73
C PRO A 185 3.37 -2.61 1.70
N ILE A 186 3.54 -3.84 1.21
CA ILE A 186 3.45 -5.07 2.01
C ILE A 186 4.53 -5.09 3.09
N GLN A 187 5.77 -4.72 2.73
CA GLN A 187 6.87 -4.67 3.71
C GLN A 187 6.59 -3.65 4.82
N ALA A 188 5.95 -2.52 4.51
CA ALA A 188 5.55 -1.56 5.52
C ALA A 188 4.55 -2.19 6.51
N ALA A 189 3.52 -2.89 6.02
CA ALA A 189 2.57 -3.58 6.88
C ALA A 189 3.24 -4.64 7.76
N ILE A 190 4.20 -5.40 7.23
CA ILE A 190 4.99 -6.38 8.00
C ILE A 190 5.76 -5.66 9.12
N ASN A 191 6.47 -4.57 8.79
CA ASN A 191 7.26 -3.81 9.77
C ASN A 191 6.39 -3.15 10.86
N LEU A 192 5.12 -2.88 10.57
CA LEU A 192 4.12 -2.39 11.52
C LEU A 192 3.49 -3.51 12.38
N GLY A 193 3.94 -4.76 12.21
CA GLY A 193 3.55 -5.91 13.02
C GLY A 193 2.30 -6.65 12.52
N ALA A 194 1.87 -6.42 11.28
CA ALA A 194 0.78 -7.20 10.70
C ALA A 194 1.17 -8.69 10.61
N THR A 195 0.26 -9.57 10.99
CA THR A 195 0.37 -11.04 10.87
C THR A 195 -0.62 -11.63 9.87
N GLU A 196 -1.47 -10.80 9.27
CA GLU A 196 -2.32 -11.14 8.14
C GLU A 196 -2.54 -9.88 7.28
N ILE A 197 -2.20 -9.92 5.99
CA ILE A 197 -2.21 -8.76 5.09
C ILE A 197 -3.13 -9.05 3.92
N TYR A 198 -4.03 -8.11 3.64
CA TYR A 198 -4.93 -8.10 2.49
C TYR A 198 -4.47 -6.99 1.56
N ALA A 199 -3.76 -7.32 0.48
CA ALA A 199 -3.22 -6.35 -0.46
C ALA A 199 -4.12 -6.23 -1.70
N VAL A 200 -4.61 -5.03 -1.97
CA VAL A 200 -5.38 -4.69 -3.18
C VAL A 200 -4.44 -4.03 -4.18
N LEU A 201 -4.19 -4.71 -5.31
CA LEU A 201 -3.30 -4.21 -6.36
C LEU A 201 -4.10 -3.77 -7.58
N VAL A 202 -3.82 -2.56 -8.04
CA VAL A 202 -4.44 -1.99 -9.25
C VAL A 202 -3.43 -1.92 -10.40
N GLU A 203 -3.42 -2.95 -11.24
CA GLU A 203 -2.48 -3.04 -12.37
C GLU A 203 -2.86 -2.11 -13.53
N PRO A 204 -1.88 -1.55 -14.27
CA PRO A 204 -2.15 -0.84 -15.51
C PRO A 204 -2.55 -1.79 -16.64
N ASN A 205 -3.27 -1.26 -17.62
CA ASN A 205 -3.63 -2.01 -18.82
C ASN A 205 -2.44 -2.17 -19.77
N SER A 206 -2.49 -3.22 -20.60
CA SER A 206 -1.72 -3.25 -21.84
C SER A 206 -2.15 -2.09 -22.73
N ALA A 207 -1.18 -1.39 -23.33
CA ALA A 207 -1.46 -0.35 -24.30
C ALA A 207 -1.51 -0.95 -25.70
N ASP A 208 -2.58 -0.68 -26.45
CA ASP A 208 -2.73 -1.16 -27.83
C ASP A 208 -1.95 -0.32 -28.85
N ALA A 209 -1.49 0.88 -28.45
CA ALA A 209 -0.77 1.81 -29.30
C ALA A 209 0.41 2.47 -28.57
N CYS A 210 1.47 2.80 -29.34
CA CYS A 210 2.62 3.54 -28.83
C CYS A 210 2.25 5.00 -28.49
N PRO A 211 2.87 5.60 -27.47
CA PRO A 211 2.73 7.01 -27.16
C PRO A 211 3.04 7.91 -28.38
N SER A 212 2.18 8.87 -28.67
CA SER A 212 2.34 9.84 -29.77
C SER A 212 2.68 11.26 -29.31
N SER A 213 2.81 11.46 -28.01
CA SER A 213 3.18 12.75 -27.40
C SER A 213 4.08 12.55 -26.17
N LEU A 214 4.82 13.59 -25.79
CA LEU A 214 5.72 13.55 -24.64
C LEU A 214 4.97 13.27 -23.33
N THR A 215 3.75 13.80 -23.18
CA THR A 215 2.90 13.56 -22.00
C THR A 215 2.48 12.09 -21.90
N GLN A 216 2.06 11.49 -23.02
CA GLN A 216 1.76 10.06 -23.07
C GLN A 216 3.00 9.21 -22.80
N LEU A 217 4.17 9.61 -23.32
CA LEU A 217 5.43 8.91 -23.06
C LEU A 217 5.79 8.93 -21.57
N ILE A 218 5.76 10.11 -20.93
CA ILE A 218 6.03 10.25 -19.50
C ILE A 218 5.05 9.41 -18.68
N SER A 219 3.74 9.52 -18.95
CA SER A 219 2.72 8.72 -18.28
C SER A 219 2.99 7.23 -18.41
N ARG A 220 3.33 6.76 -19.63
CA ARG A 220 3.57 5.34 -19.89
C ARG A 220 4.83 4.83 -19.18
N VAL A 221 5.89 5.63 -19.14
CA VAL A 221 7.11 5.29 -18.39
C VAL A 221 6.81 5.16 -16.90
N LEU A 222 6.07 6.11 -16.32
CA LEU A 222 5.70 6.08 -14.90
C LEU A 222 4.79 4.89 -14.56
N GLU A 223 3.82 4.56 -15.42
CA GLU A 223 3.00 3.35 -15.26
C GLU A 223 3.85 2.08 -15.20
N ILE A 224 4.86 1.94 -16.07
CA ILE A 224 5.75 0.79 -16.08
C ILE A 224 6.59 0.74 -14.80
N VAL A 225 7.12 1.88 -14.35
CA VAL A 225 7.89 1.96 -13.08
C VAL A 225 7.02 1.54 -11.90
N PHE A 226 5.79 2.04 -11.80
CA PHE A 226 4.87 1.71 -10.72
C PHE A 226 4.41 0.25 -10.76
N ASP A 227 4.09 -0.29 -11.94
CA ASP A 227 3.75 -1.72 -12.11
C ASP A 227 4.94 -2.62 -11.72
N HIS A 228 6.15 -2.27 -12.17
CA HIS A 228 7.34 -3.01 -11.79
C HIS A 228 7.59 -2.97 -10.28
N SER A 229 7.44 -1.80 -9.64
CA SER A 229 7.55 -1.65 -8.19
C SER A 229 6.52 -2.51 -7.45
N ALA A 230 5.25 -2.53 -7.92
CA ALA A 230 4.20 -3.36 -7.35
C ALA A 230 4.51 -4.86 -7.46
N ARG A 231 4.88 -5.32 -8.65
CA ARG A 231 5.26 -6.72 -8.91
C ARG A 231 6.48 -7.14 -8.11
N SER A 232 7.48 -6.26 -7.98
CA SER A 232 8.68 -6.51 -7.18
C SER A 232 8.33 -6.76 -5.71
N GLY A 233 7.39 -6.00 -5.14
CA GLY A 233 6.90 -6.24 -3.77
C GLY A 233 6.32 -7.64 -3.58
N ILE A 234 5.48 -8.10 -4.51
CA ILE A 234 4.89 -9.46 -4.49
C ILE A 234 5.95 -10.55 -4.68
N ALA A 235 6.85 -10.35 -5.64
CA ALA A 235 7.93 -11.28 -5.94
C ALA A 235 8.86 -11.46 -4.74
N HIS A 236 9.19 -10.37 -4.04
CA HIS A 236 10.04 -10.39 -2.86
C HIS A 236 9.46 -11.28 -1.76
N VAL A 237 8.19 -11.09 -1.43
CA VAL A 237 7.50 -11.89 -0.39
C VAL A 237 7.33 -13.35 -0.85
N THR A 238 7.06 -13.60 -2.13
CA THR A 238 7.01 -14.96 -2.70
C THR A 238 8.37 -15.66 -2.60
N GLN A 239 9.46 -14.94 -2.87
CA GLN A 239 10.81 -15.44 -2.74
C GLN A 239 11.19 -15.71 -1.28
N HIS A 240 10.76 -14.86 -0.34
CA HIS A 240 10.92 -15.09 1.09
C HIS A 240 10.31 -16.44 1.52
N ASN A 241 9.10 -16.73 1.06
CA ASN A 241 8.45 -18.02 1.35
C ASN A 241 9.25 -19.21 0.86
N ARG A 242 9.71 -19.16 -0.40
CA ARG A 242 10.51 -20.23 -0.98
C ARG A 242 11.80 -20.49 -0.19
N ILE A 243 12.46 -19.43 0.30
CA ILE A 243 13.68 -19.55 1.11
C ILE A 243 13.37 -20.21 2.45
N LEU A 244 12.29 -19.79 3.12
CA LEU A 244 11.88 -20.36 4.40
C LEU A 244 11.44 -21.83 4.27
N ASP A 245 10.70 -22.16 3.22
CA ASP A 245 10.28 -23.53 2.92
C ASP A 245 11.49 -24.43 2.62
N ALA A 246 12.45 -23.94 1.83
CA ALA A 246 13.68 -24.66 1.56
C ALA A 246 14.51 -24.89 2.84
N GLY A 247 14.58 -23.89 3.73
CA GLY A 247 15.23 -24.01 5.04
C GLY A 247 14.58 -25.06 5.94
N ARG A 248 13.23 -25.10 5.97
CA ARG A 248 12.45 -26.12 6.71
C ARG A 248 12.65 -27.53 6.14
N SER A 249 12.65 -27.69 4.83
CA SER A 249 12.82 -29.00 4.17
C SER A 249 14.18 -29.66 4.40
N ARG A 250 15.20 -28.88 4.78
CA ARG A 250 16.57 -29.36 5.05
C ARG A 250 16.80 -29.78 6.50
N GLY A 251 15.76 -29.86 7.33
CA GLY A 251 15.82 -30.47 8.66
C GLY A 251 16.50 -29.63 9.76
N GLY A 252 16.75 -28.34 9.51
CA GLY A 252 17.26 -27.44 10.55
C GLY A 252 16.15 -27.01 11.49
N ASN A 253 16.21 -27.42 12.77
CA ASN A 253 15.36 -26.92 13.88
C ASN A 253 15.63 -25.44 14.25
N GLY A 254 16.35 -24.69 13.40
CA GLY A 254 16.69 -23.29 13.62
C GLY A 254 15.61 -22.34 13.11
N ASN A 255 15.37 -21.24 13.82
CA ASN A 255 14.63 -20.10 13.28
C ASN A 255 15.51 -19.43 12.21
N TRP A 256 15.15 -19.58 10.94
CA TRP A 256 15.83 -18.94 9.82
C TRP A 256 15.25 -17.53 9.63
N CYS A 257 16.12 -16.51 9.59
CA CYS A 257 15.74 -15.12 9.33
C CYS A 257 16.56 -14.60 8.15
N LEU A 258 15.93 -13.83 7.26
CA LEU A 258 16.66 -13.06 6.26
C LEU A 258 17.15 -11.78 6.95
N LEU A 259 18.45 -11.51 6.91
CA LEU A 259 19.02 -10.27 7.39
C LEU A 259 18.98 -9.23 6.27
N GLU A 260 18.48 -8.02 6.53
CA GLU A 260 18.69 -6.90 5.61
C GLU A 260 20.19 -6.57 5.54
N GLU A 261 20.67 -6.01 4.43
CA GLU A 261 22.09 -5.67 4.22
C GLU A 261 22.66 -4.79 5.36
N LYS A 262 21.82 -3.94 5.96
CA LYS A 262 22.14 -3.12 7.13
C LYS A 262 22.28 -3.94 8.42
N GLU A 263 21.51 -5.01 8.56
CA GLU A 263 21.58 -5.94 9.69
C GLU A 263 22.78 -6.89 9.55
N VAL A 264 23.14 -7.27 8.32
CA VAL A 264 24.36 -8.05 8.02
C VAL A 264 25.62 -7.31 8.48
N ALA A 265 25.68 -5.98 8.30
CA ALA A 265 26.78 -5.16 8.79
C ALA A 265 26.89 -5.12 10.33
N SER A 266 25.78 -5.32 11.04
CA SER A 266 25.72 -5.41 12.51
C SER A 266 25.89 -6.84 13.05
N ALA A 267 25.68 -7.85 12.20
CA ALA A 267 25.70 -9.27 12.55
C ALA A 267 27.11 -9.90 12.48
N SER A 268 28.18 -9.10 12.42
CA SER A 268 29.58 -9.58 12.45
C SER A 268 30.01 -10.14 13.82
N GLY A 269 29.09 -10.32 14.76
CA GLY A 269 29.29 -11.01 16.04
C GLY A 269 28.80 -12.45 15.97
N ASP A 270 29.66 -13.36 16.41
CA ASP A 270 29.50 -14.81 16.44
C ASP A 270 28.07 -15.28 16.79
N CYS A 271 27.32 -15.74 15.78
CA CYS A 271 25.95 -16.25 15.92
C CYS A 271 25.90 -17.68 16.52
N THR A 272 27.01 -18.19 17.06
CA THR A 272 27.07 -19.52 17.71
C THR A 272 26.98 -19.48 19.25
N GLY A 273 26.84 -18.29 19.84
CA GLY A 273 26.80 -18.12 21.29
C GLY A 273 25.45 -18.46 21.94
N ASN A 274 25.42 -19.54 22.72
CA ASN A 274 24.40 -19.84 23.71
C ASN A 274 24.44 -18.76 24.83
N GLY A 275 23.86 -17.58 24.57
CA GLY A 275 23.98 -16.40 25.43
C GLY A 275 22.64 -15.79 25.81
N ASN A 276 22.40 -15.68 27.12
CA ASN A 276 21.28 -14.98 27.79
C ASN A 276 21.32 -13.45 27.56
N GLY A 277 21.25 -13.00 26.32
CA GLY A 277 21.24 -11.58 25.95
C GLY A 277 19.82 -11.09 25.62
N ASN A 278 19.37 -10.03 26.31
CA ASN A 278 18.08 -9.34 26.16
C ASN A 278 17.89 -8.60 24.81
N GLY A 279 18.53 -9.04 23.73
CA GLY A 279 18.35 -8.49 22.39
C GLY A 279 17.08 -9.04 21.73
N LYS A 280 16.19 -8.16 21.24
CA LYS A 280 15.05 -8.55 20.41
C LYS A 280 15.57 -9.35 19.20
N ARG A 281 15.20 -10.64 19.13
CA ARG A 281 15.51 -11.51 17.99
C ARG A 281 14.74 -11.00 16.75
N PRO A 282 15.33 -10.96 15.55
CA PRO A 282 14.58 -10.76 14.32
C PRO A 282 13.59 -11.93 14.14
N GLN A 283 12.32 -11.64 13.87
CA GLN A 283 11.29 -12.65 13.63
C GLN A 283 11.28 -12.99 12.12
N GLY A 284 11.65 -14.22 11.78
CA GLY A 284 11.59 -14.74 10.41
C GLY A 284 10.17 -15.23 10.09
N CYS A 285 9.43 -14.48 9.28
CA CYS A 285 8.03 -14.77 8.96
C CYS A 285 7.89 -15.55 7.64
N ALA A 286 7.28 -16.75 7.68
CA ALA A 286 6.76 -17.42 6.48
C ALA A 286 5.39 -16.84 6.13
N PHE A 287 5.09 -16.66 4.84
CA PHE A 287 3.86 -16.07 4.32
C PHE A 287 3.03 -17.07 3.49
N GLU A 288 1.71 -17.07 3.61
CA GLU A 288 0.79 -17.82 2.73
C GLU A 288 0.16 -16.88 1.70
N PHE A 289 0.13 -17.23 0.41
CA PHE A 289 -0.46 -16.40 -0.67
C PHE A 289 -1.76 -16.98 -1.23
N VAL A 290 -2.80 -16.14 -1.31
CA VAL A 290 -4.03 -16.45 -2.04
C VAL A 290 -4.29 -15.35 -3.06
N ASP A 291 -4.23 -15.66 -4.35
CA ASP A 291 -4.59 -14.75 -5.45
C ASP A 291 -6.07 -14.95 -5.80
N LEU A 292 -6.88 -13.91 -5.60
CA LEU A 292 -8.31 -13.90 -5.93
C LEU A 292 -8.62 -13.07 -7.18
N SER A 293 -7.63 -12.77 -8.01
CA SER A 293 -7.80 -11.98 -9.22
C SER A 293 -8.80 -12.60 -10.20
N LYS A 294 -9.68 -11.75 -10.75
CA LYS A 294 -10.51 -12.05 -11.92
C LYS A 294 -10.28 -10.96 -12.97
N GLN A 295 -10.37 -11.32 -14.25
CA GLN A 295 -10.49 -10.32 -15.32
C GLN A 295 -11.81 -9.56 -15.11
N ALA A 296 -11.73 -8.25 -14.87
CA ALA A 296 -12.89 -7.39 -15.04
C ALA A 296 -13.19 -7.33 -16.55
N GLY A 297 -14.47 -7.28 -16.94
CA GLY A 297 -14.94 -7.31 -18.34
C GLY A 297 -14.41 -6.21 -19.27
N SER A 298 -13.51 -5.34 -18.79
CA SER A 298 -12.88 -4.22 -19.49
C SER A 298 -11.37 -4.43 -19.76
N GLY A 299 -10.83 -5.65 -19.63
CA GLY A 299 -9.39 -5.92 -19.76
C GLY A 299 -8.53 -5.46 -18.58
N LYS A 300 -9.14 -4.98 -17.49
CA LYS A 300 -8.47 -4.54 -16.25
C LYS A 300 -8.27 -5.74 -15.31
N ARG A 301 -7.11 -5.80 -14.64
CA ARG A 301 -6.79 -6.83 -13.63
C ARG A 301 -6.64 -6.18 -12.27
N VAL A 302 -7.42 -6.63 -11.30
CA VAL A 302 -7.21 -6.31 -9.88
C VAL A 302 -6.97 -7.62 -9.18
N SER A 303 -5.95 -7.60 -8.33
CA SER A 303 -5.54 -8.77 -7.57
C SER A 303 -5.66 -8.45 -6.09
N LEU A 304 -6.42 -9.28 -5.38
CA LEU A 304 -6.45 -9.28 -3.93
C LEU A 304 -5.57 -10.44 -3.45
N TYR A 305 -4.51 -10.10 -2.73
CA TYR A 305 -3.61 -11.07 -2.12
C TYR A 305 -3.84 -11.13 -0.61
N ILE A 306 -3.97 -12.34 -0.08
CA ILE A 306 -3.86 -12.58 1.37
C ILE A 306 -2.43 -13.05 1.64
N VAL A 307 -1.74 -12.46 2.63
CA VAL A 307 -0.36 -12.76 3.02
C VAL A 307 -0.32 -12.97 4.54
N LYS A 308 -0.06 -14.20 5.03
CA LYS A 308 -0.05 -14.54 6.49
C LYS A 308 1.33 -14.80 7.08
N PRO A 309 1.95 -13.83 7.77
CA PRO A 309 3.12 -14.03 8.64
C PRO A 309 2.85 -15.01 9.82
N GLU A 310 3.64 -16.08 9.93
CA GLU A 310 3.69 -17.01 11.08
C GLU A 310 2.43 -17.88 11.37
N ARG A 311 2.16 -18.87 10.50
CA ARG A 311 1.57 -20.13 11.01
C ARG A 311 2.48 -21.31 10.72
N GLN A 312 2.71 -22.12 11.75
CA GLN A 312 3.10 -23.52 11.62
C GLN A 312 2.12 -24.15 10.62
N ILE A 313 2.56 -24.46 9.41
CA ILE A 313 1.81 -25.37 8.54
C ILE A 313 2.05 -26.76 9.13
N LEU A 314 1.37 -27.06 10.24
CA LEU A 314 1.11 -28.42 10.63
C LEU A 314 0.19 -28.99 9.54
N GLY A 315 0.69 -30.02 8.88
CA GLY A 315 0.15 -30.53 7.62
C GLY A 315 -1.36 -30.74 7.64
N SER A 316 -2.02 -29.98 6.80
CA SER A 316 -3.30 -30.24 6.12
C SER A 316 -3.62 -28.95 5.38
N LEU A 317 -4.20 -29.05 4.18
CA LEU A 317 -4.80 -27.91 3.47
C LEU A 317 -5.60 -27.06 4.48
N LEU A 318 -5.03 -25.93 4.89
CA LEU A 318 -5.68 -25.05 5.86
C LEU A 318 -6.67 -24.21 5.07
N GLU A 319 -7.94 -24.51 5.31
CA GLU A 319 -9.10 -23.82 4.79
C GLU A 319 -8.89 -22.30 4.88
N ILE A 320 -8.71 -21.65 3.73
CA ILE A 320 -9.18 -20.27 3.55
C ILE A 320 -10.61 -20.30 4.07
N ASP A 321 -10.99 -19.41 5.00
CA ASP A 321 -12.38 -19.34 5.48
C ASP A 321 -13.31 -19.45 4.25
N PRO A 322 -14.05 -20.57 4.10
CA PRO A 322 -14.84 -20.81 2.91
C PRO A 322 -15.90 -19.73 2.71
N HIS A 323 -16.24 -18.98 3.76
CA HIS A 323 -17.02 -17.76 3.64
C HIS A 323 -16.24 -16.69 2.89
N VAL A 324 -15.03 -16.27 3.28
CA VAL A 324 -14.27 -15.18 2.63
C VAL A 324 -13.94 -15.46 1.15
N SER A 325 -13.51 -16.68 0.82
CA SER A 325 -13.20 -17.04 -0.59
C SER A 325 -14.43 -17.11 -1.47
N ASN A 326 -15.50 -17.79 -1.04
CA ASN A 326 -16.78 -17.78 -1.78
C ASN A 326 -17.47 -16.40 -1.74
N TRP A 327 -17.17 -15.57 -0.74
CA TRP A 327 -17.74 -14.23 -0.53
C TRP A 327 -17.16 -13.19 -1.48
N LEU A 328 -15.84 -13.14 -1.64
CA LEU A 328 -15.18 -12.29 -2.65
C LEU A 328 -15.55 -12.71 -4.08
N LEU A 329 -15.82 -14.00 -4.29
CA LEU A 329 -16.30 -14.56 -5.55
C LEU A 329 -17.80 -14.31 -5.81
N LYS A 330 -18.63 -14.15 -4.76
CA LYS A 330 -20.09 -13.89 -4.82
C LYS A 330 -20.46 -12.42 -4.73
N LEU A 331 -19.56 -11.56 -4.23
CA LEU A 331 -19.65 -10.12 -4.46
C LEU A 331 -19.79 -9.93 -5.97
N GLY A 332 -20.86 -9.26 -6.39
CA GLY A 332 -21.00 -8.72 -7.74
C GLY A 332 -19.90 -7.71 -7.99
N TYR A 333 -18.68 -8.22 -8.15
CA TYR A 333 -17.46 -7.50 -8.46
C TYR A 333 -17.70 -6.64 -9.70
N GLU A 334 -18.51 -7.13 -10.63
CA GLU A 334 -19.00 -6.40 -11.79
C GLU A 334 -19.86 -5.17 -11.43
N ASP A 335 -20.70 -5.17 -10.38
CA ASP A 335 -21.54 -4.03 -10.04
C ASP A 335 -20.75 -2.88 -9.38
N VAL A 336 -19.75 -3.21 -8.55
CA VAL A 336 -18.82 -2.21 -7.98
C VAL A 336 -17.93 -1.63 -9.08
N ILE A 337 -17.43 -2.48 -9.98
CA ILE A 337 -16.66 -2.04 -11.15
C ILE A 337 -17.49 -1.19 -12.09
N ARG A 338 -18.72 -1.61 -12.40
CA ARG A 338 -19.60 -0.93 -13.36
C ARG A 338 -20.14 0.39 -12.82
N LYS A 339 -20.27 0.53 -11.49
CA LYS A 339 -20.60 1.81 -10.83
C LYS A 339 -19.40 2.77 -10.79
N CYS A 340 -18.17 2.26 -10.69
CA CYS A 340 -16.94 3.06 -10.65
C CYS A 340 -16.26 3.25 -12.01
N GLU A 341 -16.64 2.49 -13.05
CA GLU A 341 -16.10 2.57 -14.41
C GLU A 341 -16.25 3.95 -15.06
N PRO A 342 -17.39 4.67 -14.90
CA PRO A 342 -17.55 6.01 -15.47
C PRO A 342 -16.64 7.07 -14.85
N ALA A 343 -16.07 6.81 -13.66
CA ALA A 343 -15.19 7.73 -12.96
C ALA A 343 -13.71 7.62 -13.37
N VAL A 344 -13.35 6.57 -14.13
CA VAL A 344 -12.00 6.33 -14.65
C VAL A 344 -11.94 6.82 -16.10
N VAL A 345 -11.98 8.15 -16.30
CA VAL A 345 -11.70 8.80 -17.60
C VAL A 345 -10.60 9.85 -17.42
#